data_AF-A0A846X323-F1
#
_entry.id   AF-A0A846X323-F1
#
_cell.length_a   1.000
_cell.length_b   1.000
_cell.length_c   1.000
_cell.angle_alpha   90.00
_cell.angle_beta   90.00
_cell.angle_gamma   90.00
#
_symmetry.space_group_name_H-M   'P 1'
#
loop_
_entity.id
_entity.type
_entity.pdbx_description
1 polymer ?
#
loop_
_entity_poly.entity_id
_entity_poly.type
_entity_poly.pdbx_seq_one_letter_code
_entity_poly.pdbx_strand_id
1 'polypeptide(L)'
;MPSTADHTVVLDVWPIQSGIAPDAAVWCDRWREKIALVEDAPDVTAMTSVWDRTGERITNRLAVTFRAATKAHRELAEHAVEVGVRLPWLLSSLAEVGLDALPLVGEQITDWVTDCYSGEQVEDPRSWGKCGPVDSTQARDWYSHDGLVSASWIHQPPQTVSRPVLEHLISRTGGDRVRVAATYRPVGGEKNLLQRYFLSTTITNNGVEPGGGLVRQDLPLQARVAARRACDRHAEVFANSLGIGIVLPEHGSVAEHPTRTYREGISA
;
A
#
# COMPACT_ATOMS: atom_id res chain seq x y z
N MET A 1 1.70 -0.39 -18.79
CA MET A 1 1.55 0.49 -17.61
C MET A 1 0.68 1.69 -17.96
N PRO A 2 -0.15 2.19 -17.02
CA PRO A 2 -0.86 3.44 -17.20
C PRO A 2 0.15 4.58 -17.33
N SER A 3 -0.04 5.48 -18.31
CA SER A 3 0.90 6.57 -18.61
C SER A 3 0.60 7.81 -17.76
N THR A 4 0.62 7.70 -16.44
CA THR A 4 0.53 8.90 -15.60
C THR A 4 1.94 9.40 -15.28
N ALA A 5 2.15 10.70 -15.39
CA ALA A 5 3.42 11.35 -15.07
C ALA A 5 3.58 11.56 -13.55
N ASP A 6 2.65 11.06 -12.74
CA ASP A 6 2.65 11.19 -11.28
C ASP A 6 3.90 10.57 -10.66
N HIS A 7 4.39 11.17 -9.59
CA HIS A 7 5.55 10.68 -8.84
C HIS A 7 5.18 10.40 -7.38
N THR A 8 5.77 9.36 -6.82
CA THR A 8 5.51 8.91 -5.45
C THR A 8 6.78 9.02 -4.61
N VAL A 9 6.66 9.66 -3.46
CA VAL A 9 7.68 9.65 -2.41
C VAL A 9 7.29 8.60 -1.37
N VAL A 10 8.22 7.74 -0.97
CA VAL A 10 8.01 6.73 0.06
C VAL A 10 8.86 7.08 1.27
N LEU A 11 8.24 7.05 2.46
CA LEU A 11 8.91 7.32 3.73
C LEU A 11 8.77 6.11 4.64
N ASP A 12 9.83 5.73 5.35
CA ASP A 12 9.74 4.92 6.57
C ASP A 12 9.33 5.86 7.70
N VAL A 13 8.36 5.45 8.52
CA VAL A 13 7.75 6.31 9.55
C VAL A 13 7.70 5.58 10.89
N TRP A 14 8.02 6.27 11.99
CA TRP A 14 7.99 5.74 13.37
C TRP A 14 7.68 6.84 14.40
N PRO A 15 7.25 6.52 15.63
CA PRO A 15 6.94 7.53 16.62
C PRO A 15 8.22 8.13 17.21
N ILE A 16 8.22 9.44 17.45
CA ILE A 16 9.34 10.18 18.07
C ILE A 16 9.56 9.75 19.53
N GLN A 17 8.48 9.35 20.23
CA GLN A 17 8.54 8.88 21.61
C GLN A 17 8.46 7.35 21.66
N SER A 18 9.26 6.74 22.53
CA SER A 18 9.32 5.29 22.72
C SER A 18 8.00 4.75 23.28
N GLY A 19 7.14 4.23 22.43
CA GLY A 19 5.90 3.58 22.84
C GLY A 19 4.93 3.35 21.70
N ILE A 20 4.65 2.07 21.43
CA ILE A 20 3.67 1.48 20.50
C ILE A 20 3.89 1.90 19.03
N ALA A 21 3.84 0.92 18.13
CA ALA A 21 3.98 1.09 16.68
C ALA A 21 3.34 2.42 16.20
N PRO A 22 4.01 3.17 15.32
CA PRO A 22 3.53 4.48 14.88
C PRO A 22 2.10 4.32 14.41
N ASP A 23 1.22 5.06 15.04
CA ASP A 23 -0.11 5.25 14.51
C ASP A 23 -0.01 6.20 13.31
N ALA A 24 0.58 5.71 12.22
CA ALA A 24 0.60 6.40 10.94
C ALA A 24 -0.82 6.68 10.45
N ALA A 25 -1.84 5.99 10.97
CA ALA A 25 -3.24 6.31 10.69
C ALA A 25 -3.66 7.56 11.44
N VAL A 26 -3.17 7.81 12.67
CA VAL A 26 -3.34 9.10 13.35
C VAL A 26 -2.66 10.24 12.61
N TRP A 27 -1.47 10.05 12.01
CA TRP A 27 -0.97 11.10 11.12
C TRP A 27 -1.84 11.24 9.88
N CYS A 28 -2.22 10.16 9.18
CA CYS A 28 -3.13 10.25 8.04
C CYS A 28 -4.45 10.98 8.38
N ASP A 29 -5.02 10.70 9.56
CA ASP A 29 -6.27 11.25 10.06
C ASP A 29 -6.12 12.70 10.57
N ARG A 30 -4.96 13.09 11.11
CA ARG A 30 -4.64 14.48 11.50
C ARG A 30 -4.15 15.33 10.32
N TRP A 31 -3.47 14.73 9.36
CA TRP A 31 -3.04 15.37 8.12
C TRP A 31 -4.26 15.73 7.27
N ARG A 32 -5.32 14.90 7.28
CA ARG A 32 -6.67 15.25 6.80
C ARG A 32 -7.21 16.57 7.37
N GLU A 33 -6.91 16.89 8.64
CA GLU A 33 -7.36 18.12 9.30
C GLU A 33 -6.47 19.33 8.97
N LYS A 34 -5.20 19.09 8.63
CA LYS A 34 -4.19 20.14 8.36
C LYS A 34 -4.02 20.52 6.89
N ILE A 35 -4.41 19.70 5.91
CA ILE A 35 -4.35 20.08 4.48
C ILE A 35 -5.19 21.34 4.16
N ALA A 36 -6.15 21.71 5.01
CA ALA A 36 -6.84 23.00 4.93
C ALA A 36 -5.91 24.22 5.15
N LEU A 37 -4.63 24.02 5.53
CA LEU A 37 -3.65 25.07 5.83
C LEU A 37 -2.54 25.22 4.78
N VAL A 38 -2.56 24.46 3.68
CA VAL A 38 -1.68 24.73 2.53
C VAL A 38 -2.56 25.23 1.39
N GLU A 39 -2.69 26.55 1.28
CA GLU A 39 -3.35 27.21 0.14
C GLU A 39 -2.79 26.75 -1.22
N ASP A 40 -1.60 26.14 -1.24
CA ASP A 40 -0.86 25.65 -2.41
C ASP A 40 -0.65 24.11 -2.47
N ALA A 41 -1.52 23.28 -1.88
CA ALA A 41 -1.46 21.80 -2.03
C ALA A 41 -2.46 21.18 -3.04
N PRO A 42 -2.61 21.65 -4.30
CA PRO A 42 -3.57 21.08 -5.24
C PRO A 42 -3.14 19.75 -5.91
N ASP A 43 -1.91 19.25 -5.67
CA ASP A 43 -1.35 18.18 -6.50
C ASP A 43 -1.28 16.79 -5.85
N VAL A 44 -1.57 16.59 -4.57
CA VAL A 44 -1.58 15.22 -4.01
C VAL A 44 -2.75 14.42 -4.59
N THR A 45 -2.46 13.37 -5.35
CA THR A 45 -3.48 12.53 -6.01
C THR A 45 -3.88 11.32 -5.17
N ALA A 46 -2.95 10.86 -4.33
CA ALA A 46 -3.14 9.76 -3.42
C ALA A 46 -2.11 9.77 -2.29
N MET A 47 -2.47 9.13 -1.20
CA MET A 47 -1.57 8.82 -0.10
C MET A 47 -1.88 7.42 0.41
N THR A 48 -0.88 6.57 0.55
CA THR A 48 -1.06 5.19 1.01
C THR A 48 -0.19 4.92 2.23
N SER A 49 -0.86 4.62 3.35
CA SER A 49 -0.19 4.11 4.55
C SER A 49 -0.13 2.59 4.49
N VAL A 50 1.05 2.04 4.68
CA VAL A 50 1.34 0.61 4.62
C VAL A 50 1.93 0.15 5.95
N TRP A 51 1.19 -0.68 6.67
CA TRP A 51 1.67 -1.41 7.83
C TRP A 51 2.05 -2.81 7.39
N ASP A 52 3.29 -3.24 7.63
CA ASP A 52 3.80 -4.54 7.21
C ASP A 52 4.44 -5.24 8.40
N ARG A 53 3.83 -6.35 8.83
CA ARG A 53 4.29 -7.19 9.93
C ARG A 53 4.89 -8.47 9.36
N THR A 54 6.16 -8.72 9.68
CA THR A 54 6.83 -10.00 9.41
C THR A 54 7.39 -10.53 10.72
N GLY A 55 6.89 -11.69 11.18
CA GLY A 55 7.12 -12.16 12.54
C GLY A 55 6.68 -11.13 13.59
N GLU A 56 7.59 -10.73 14.49
CA GLU A 56 7.35 -9.70 15.51
C GLU A 56 7.64 -8.27 15.03
N ARG A 57 8.32 -8.12 13.89
CA ARG A 57 8.70 -6.80 13.36
C ARG A 57 7.52 -6.18 12.62
N ILE A 58 7.13 -4.98 13.01
CA ILE A 58 6.18 -4.14 12.28
C ILE A 58 6.93 -2.95 11.69
N THR A 59 6.80 -2.76 10.39
CA THR A 59 7.31 -1.59 9.66
C THR A 59 6.15 -0.78 9.12
N ASN A 60 6.34 0.54 9.05
CA ASN A 60 5.28 1.46 8.65
C ASN A 60 5.85 2.39 7.61
N ARG A 61 5.18 2.44 6.47
CA ARG A 61 5.57 3.26 5.35
C ARG A 61 4.44 4.14 4.92
N LEU A 62 4.81 5.32 4.45
CA LEU A 62 3.91 6.28 3.87
C LEU A 62 4.35 6.59 2.46
N ALA A 63 3.49 6.26 1.50
CA ALA A 63 3.64 6.69 0.12
C ALA A 63 2.75 7.91 -0.14
N VAL A 64 3.34 8.98 -0.68
CA VAL A 64 2.60 10.19 -1.08
C VAL A 64 2.81 10.40 -2.58
N THR A 65 1.71 10.39 -3.34
CA THR A 65 1.72 10.53 -4.79
C THR A 65 1.24 11.91 -5.18
N PHE A 66 2.04 12.58 -6.01
CA PHE A 66 1.77 13.92 -6.54
C PHE A 66 1.48 13.85 -8.04
N ARG A 67 0.55 14.69 -8.48
CA ARG A 67 0.25 14.95 -9.88
C ARG A 67 1.45 15.66 -10.50
N ALA A 68 1.88 15.21 -11.66
CA ALA A 68 2.79 16.02 -12.48
C ALA A 68 2.04 17.22 -13.08
N ALA A 69 2.59 18.42 -12.90
CA ALA A 69 1.92 19.67 -13.26
C ALA A 69 1.68 19.85 -14.78
N THR A 70 2.45 19.22 -15.67
CA THR A 70 2.34 19.39 -17.14
C THR A 70 2.82 18.18 -17.96
N LYS A 71 2.48 18.14 -19.26
CA LYS A 71 2.92 17.13 -20.25
C LYS A 71 4.43 17.15 -20.57
N ALA A 72 5.13 18.25 -20.28
CA ALA A 72 6.56 18.46 -20.49
C ALA A 72 7.41 17.95 -19.31
N HIS A 73 6.82 17.84 -18.11
CA HIS A 73 7.44 17.30 -16.89
C HIS A 73 7.45 15.77 -16.89
N ARG A 74 8.07 15.16 -17.90
CA ARG A 74 8.34 13.71 -17.94
C ARG A 74 9.82 13.40 -17.71
N GLU A 75 10.63 14.41 -17.47
CA GLU A 75 12.06 14.27 -17.18
C GLU A 75 12.29 14.04 -15.68
N LEU A 76 12.97 12.94 -15.36
CA LEU A 76 13.23 12.50 -13.97
C LEU A 76 13.94 13.57 -13.12
N ALA A 77 14.76 14.43 -13.73
CA ALA A 77 15.48 15.48 -13.04
C ALA A 77 14.55 16.57 -12.48
N GLU A 78 13.51 16.95 -13.22
CA GLU A 78 12.53 17.95 -12.76
C GLU A 78 11.68 17.39 -11.61
N HIS A 79 11.28 16.11 -11.69
CA HIS A 79 10.60 15.41 -10.59
C HIS A 79 11.43 15.40 -9.30
N ALA A 80 12.75 15.20 -9.41
CA ALA A 80 13.64 15.19 -8.25
C ALA A 80 13.72 16.58 -7.58
N VAL A 81 13.77 17.66 -8.35
CA VAL A 81 13.74 19.04 -7.83
C VAL A 81 12.43 19.31 -7.11
N GLU A 82 11.31 18.93 -7.73
CA GLU A 82 9.97 19.06 -7.16
C GLU A 82 9.80 18.30 -5.83
N VAL A 83 10.25 17.04 -5.78
CA VAL A 83 10.28 16.25 -4.55
C VAL A 83 11.16 16.93 -3.50
N GLY A 84 12.32 17.46 -3.89
CA GLY A 84 13.26 18.15 -3.00
C GLY A 84 12.65 19.40 -2.34
N VAL A 85 11.77 20.14 -3.03
CA VAL A 85 11.08 21.30 -2.47
C VAL A 85 9.97 20.89 -1.50
N ARG A 86 9.24 19.81 -1.79
CA ARG A 86 8.07 19.38 -0.99
C ARG A 86 8.43 18.54 0.23
N LEU A 87 9.52 17.78 0.15
CA LEU A 87 9.92 16.82 1.18
C LEU A 87 10.17 17.47 2.55
N PRO A 88 10.86 18.61 2.69
CA PRO A 88 11.05 19.25 4.01
C PRO A 88 9.73 19.60 4.71
N TRP A 89 8.74 20.09 3.95
CA TRP A 89 7.41 20.37 4.48
C TRP A 89 6.68 19.09 4.90
N LEU A 90 6.75 18.04 4.09
CA LEU A 90 6.15 16.74 4.41
C LEU A 90 6.72 16.17 5.71
N LEU A 91 8.05 16.17 5.86
CA LEU A 91 8.75 15.72 7.06
C LEU A 91 8.39 16.59 8.28
N SER A 92 8.33 17.91 8.13
CA SER A 92 7.91 18.82 9.20
C SER A 92 6.47 18.54 9.66
N SER A 93 5.56 18.26 8.71
CA SER A 93 4.16 17.94 9.03
C SER A 93 3.99 16.61 9.77
N LEU A 94 4.90 15.65 9.55
CA LEU A 94 4.98 14.39 10.29
C LEU A 94 5.52 14.62 11.71
N ALA A 95 6.61 15.39 11.83
CA ALA A 95 7.21 15.72 13.11
C ALA A 95 6.23 16.44 14.06
N GLU A 96 5.41 17.35 13.52
CA GLU A 96 4.40 18.09 14.28
C GLU A 96 3.33 17.20 14.96
N VAL A 97 3.11 15.97 14.46
CA VAL A 97 2.18 15.04 15.12
C VAL A 97 2.90 13.98 15.96
N GLY A 98 4.22 14.08 16.10
CA GLY A 98 5.04 13.13 16.85
C GLY A 98 5.52 11.94 16.03
N LEU A 99 5.56 12.03 14.69
CA LEU A 99 6.15 11.00 13.83
C LEU A 99 7.46 11.48 13.23
N ASP A 100 8.49 10.66 13.36
CA ASP A 100 9.71 10.79 12.57
C ASP A 100 9.54 10.02 11.27
N ALA A 101 10.21 10.51 10.23
CA ALA A 101 10.22 9.86 8.95
C ALA A 101 11.54 10.03 8.23
N LEU A 102 11.94 9.00 7.48
CA LEU A 102 13.06 9.06 6.54
C LEU A 102 12.58 8.68 5.13
N PRO A 103 12.91 9.47 4.11
CA PRO A 103 12.63 9.11 2.73
C PRO A 103 13.47 7.89 2.32
N LEU A 104 12.84 6.94 1.62
CA LEU A 104 13.54 5.81 1.05
C LEU A 104 14.22 6.23 -0.25
N VAL A 105 15.46 5.79 -0.45
CA VAL A 105 16.13 5.88 -1.74
C VAL A 105 15.72 4.72 -2.65
N GLY A 106 15.98 4.85 -3.96
CA GLY A 106 15.54 3.87 -4.96
C GLY A 106 15.94 2.43 -4.66
N GLU A 107 17.17 2.21 -4.16
CA GLU A 107 17.69 0.90 -3.74
C GLU A 107 16.87 0.29 -2.59
N GLN A 108 16.59 1.07 -1.55
CA GLN A 108 15.76 0.61 -0.43
C GLN A 108 14.33 0.27 -0.87
N ILE A 109 13.81 1.01 -1.87
CA ILE A 109 12.50 0.72 -2.47
C ILE A 109 12.56 -0.61 -3.24
N THR A 110 13.57 -0.83 -4.09
CA THR A 110 13.69 -2.05 -4.88
C THR A 110 13.93 -3.28 -4.01
N ASP A 111 14.71 -3.16 -2.94
CA ASP A 111 14.97 -4.25 -2.00
C ASP A 111 13.69 -4.61 -1.25
N TRP A 112 12.95 -3.60 -0.78
CA TRP A 112 11.67 -3.82 -0.12
C TRP A 112 10.66 -4.51 -1.05
N VAL A 113 10.50 -4.04 -2.29
CA VAL A 113 9.59 -4.68 -3.25
C VAL A 113 9.99 -6.12 -3.52
N THR A 114 11.29 -6.37 -3.69
CA THR A 114 11.81 -7.73 -3.94
C THR A 114 11.57 -8.65 -2.76
N ASP A 115 11.83 -8.20 -1.53
CA ASP A 115 11.53 -8.91 -0.29
C ASP A 115 10.03 -9.24 -0.17
N CYS A 116 9.15 -8.35 -0.62
CA CYS A 116 7.72 -8.62 -0.64
C CYS A 116 7.34 -9.78 -1.56
N TYR A 117 7.96 -9.87 -2.74
CA TYR A 117 7.64 -10.90 -3.73
C TYR A 117 8.40 -12.21 -3.51
N SER A 118 9.60 -12.20 -2.94
CA SER A 118 10.43 -13.41 -2.84
C SER A 118 10.67 -13.87 -1.41
N GLY A 119 10.50 -13.00 -0.42
CA GLY A 119 10.94 -13.26 0.95
C GLY A 119 12.47 -13.33 1.09
N GLU A 120 13.22 -13.05 0.02
CA GLU A 120 14.66 -13.05 -0.01
C GLU A 120 15.21 -11.64 0.22
N GLN A 121 16.25 -11.55 1.05
CA GLN A 121 17.13 -10.38 1.07
C GLN A 121 18.12 -10.55 -0.07
N VAL A 122 18.07 -9.68 -1.07
CA VAL A 122 19.01 -9.76 -2.19
C VAL A 122 20.30 -9.04 -1.81
N GLU A 123 21.46 -9.69 -2.01
CA GLU A 123 22.76 -9.06 -1.77
C GLU A 123 23.07 -7.93 -2.75
N ASP A 124 22.52 -8.01 -3.98
CA ASP A 124 22.64 -6.99 -5.02
C ASP A 124 21.28 -6.32 -5.32
N PRO A 125 21.19 -4.97 -5.23
CA PRO A 125 19.98 -4.24 -5.52
C PRO A 125 19.46 -4.52 -6.93
N ARG A 126 18.23 -5.04 -7.03
CA ARG A 126 17.60 -5.25 -8.33
C ARG A 126 17.20 -3.91 -8.92
N SER A 127 17.51 -3.68 -10.20
CA SER A 127 16.90 -2.57 -10.94
C SER A 127 15.37 -2.66 -10.87
N TRP A 128 14.66 -1.52 -10.87
CA TRP A 128 13.19 -1.47 -10.78
C TRP A 128 12.45 -2.47 -11.69
N GLY A 129 12.91 -2.68 -12.94
CA GLY A 129 12.29 -3.65 -13.85
C GLY A 129 12.44 -5.13 -13.45
N LYS A 130 13.19 -5.44 -12.39
CA LYS A 130 13.49 -6.79 -11.90
C LYS A 130 13.10 -7.01 -10.43
N CYS A 131 12.52 -6.02 -9.75
CA CYS A 131 12.14 -6.14 -8.34
C CYS A 131 10.80 -6.88 -8.13
N GLY A 132 10.04 -7.13 -9.21
CA GLY A 132 8.86 -7.99 -9.18
C GLY A 132 9.19 -9.48 -9.09
N PRO A 133 8.18 -10.35 -9.07
CA PRO A 133 8.36 -11.79 -8.96
C PRO A 133 8.95 -12.36 -10.26
N VAL A 134 9.77 -13.42 -10.13
CA VAL A 134 10.32 -14.15 -11.28
C VAL A 134 9.30 -15.17 -11.79
N ASP A 135 8.66 -15.91 -10.89
CA ASP A 135 7.57 -16.82 -11.19
C ASP A 135 6.35 -16.44 -10.36
N SER A 136 5.19 -16.35 -10.99
CA SER A 136 3.94 -16.09 -10.28
C SER A 136 2.74 -16.72 -10.96
N THR A 137 1.75 -17.09 -10.15
CA THR A 137 0.50 -17.69 -10.60
C THR A 137 -0.67 -17.09 -9.83
N GLN A 138 -1.66 -16.57 -10.54
CA GLN A 138 -2.89 -16.06 -9.95
C GLN A 138 -4.00 -17.11 -10.05
N ALA A 139 -4.59 -17.44 -8.91
CA ALA A 139 -5.79 -18.23 -8.81
C ALA A 139 -6.97 -17.35 -8.37
N ARG A 140 -8.16 -17.95 -8.31
CA ARG A 140 -9.34 -17.25 -7.80
C ARG A 140 -9.12 -16.77 -6.37
N ASP A 141 -8.59 -17.61 -5.49
CA ASP A 141 -8.57 -17.33 -4.05
C ASP A 141 -7.20 -16.90 -3.51
N TRP A 142 -6.15 -16.96 -4.33
CA TRP A 142 -4.78 -16.66 -3.91
C TRP A 142 -3.89 -16.24 -5.08
N TYR A 143 -2.71 -15.76 -4.75
CA TYR A 143 -1.64 -15.38 -5.66
C TYR A 143 -0.32 -15.98 -5.17
N SER A 144 0.28 -16.87 -5.96
CA SER A 144 1.59 -17.47 -5.68
C SER A 144 2.67 -16.66 -6.37
N HIS A 145 3.80 -16.44 -5.70
CA HIS A 145 4.94 -15.70 -6.22
C HIS A 145 6.23 -16.14 -5.53
N ASP A 146 7.25 -16.54 -6.31
CA ASP A 146 8.60 -16.93 -5.85
C ASP A 146 8.62 -17.81 -4.57
N GLY A 147 7.74 -18.81 -4.48
CA GLY A 147 7.66 -19.74 -3.33
C GLY A 147 6.76 -19.28 -2.18
N LEU A 148 6.22 -18.07 -2.24
CA LEU A 148 5.23 -17.52 -1.32
C LEU A 148 3.82 -17.62 -1.89
N VAL A 149 2.82 -17.63 -1.00
CA VAL A 149 1.40 -17.58 -1.38
C VAL A 149 0.71 -16.46 -0.59
N SER A 150 0.18 -15.49 -1.31
CA SER A 150 -0.62 -14.39 -0.77
C SER A 150 -2.11 -14.56 -1.01
N ALA A 151 -2.90 -14.11 -0.05
CA ALA A 151 -4.31 -13.82 -0.23
C ALA A 151 -4.62 -12.42 0.30
N SER A 152 -5.56 -11.74 -0.33
CA SER A 152 -5.89 -10.35 -0.04
C SER A 152 -7.39 -10.17 0.18
N TRP A 153 -7.72 -9.23 1.04
CA TRP A 153 -9.07 -8.81 1.36
C TRP A 153 -9.19 -7.31 1.17
N ILE A 154 -10.30 -6.88 0.59
CA ILE A 154 -10.71 -5.49 0.46
C ILE A 154 -11.77 -5.22 1.53
N HIS A 155 -11.61 -4.13 2.26
CA HIS A 155 -12.57 -3.72 3.30
C HIS A 155 -13.49 -2.64 2.74
N GLN A 156 -14.78 -2.97 2.58
CA GLN A 156 -15.75 -2.08 1.93
C GLN A 156 -17.06 -1.93 2.74
N PRO A 157 -17.49 -0.70 3.07
CA PRO A 157 -16.78 0.57 2.83
C PRO A 157 -15.56 0.71 3.76
N PRO A 158 -14.44 1.29 3.29
CA PRO A 158 -13.18 1.33 4.06
C PRO A 158 -13.28 2.13 5.38
N GLN A 159 -14.30 2.97 5.52
CA GLN A 159 -14.62 3.75 6.72
C GLN A 159 -15.15 2.89 7.87
N THR A 160 -15.66 1.68 7.61
CA THR A 160 -16.13 0.77 8.67
C THR A 160 -15.01 0.17 9.51
N VAL A 161 -13.78 0.27 9.04
CA VAL A 161 -12.60 -0.20 9.77
C VAL A 161 -12.08 0.94 10.64
N SER A 162 -12.40 0.89 11.93
CA SER A 162 -11.89 1.83 12.93
C SER A 162 -10.42 1.55 13.26
N ARG A 163 -9.78 2.50 13.96
CA ARG A 163 -8.39 2.35 14.41
C ARG A 163 -8.12 1.05 15.20
N PRO A 164 -8.94 0.66 16.21
CA PRO A 164 -8.74 -0.62 16.90
C PRO A 164 -8.81 -1.84 15.97
N VAL A 165 -9.62 -1.77 14.90
CA VAL A 165 -9.68 -2.85 13.90
C VAL A 165 -8.41 -2.89 13.05
N LEU A 166 -7.87 -1.74 12.66
CA LEU A 166 -6.57 -1.68 11.96
C LEU A 166 -5.45 -2.26 12.84
N GLU A 167 -5.39 -1.85 14.11
CA GLU A 167 -4.42 -2.36 15.09
C GLU A 167 -4.55 -3.89 15.24
N HIS A 168 -5.76 -4.42 15.29
CA HIS A 168 -6.00 -5.86 15.31
C HIS A 168 -5.56 -6.56 14.03
N LEU A 169 -5.92 -6.01 12.86
CA LEU A 169 -5.55 -6.57 11.56
C LEU A 169 -4.03 -6.69 11.40
N ILE A 170 -3.26 -5.71 11.87
CA ILE A 170 -1.79 -5.78 11.78
C ILE A 170 -1.19 -6.68 12.87
N SER A 171 -1.67 -6.60 14.12
CA SER A 171 -1.00 -7.24 15.27
C SER A 171 -1.49 -8.64 15.62
N ARG A 172 -2.70 -9.03 15.21
CA ARG A 172 -3.37 -10.27 15.65
C ARG A 172 -3.74 -11.22 14.52
N THR A 173 -3.87 -10.74 13.29
CA THR A 173 -4.12 -11.62 12.14
C THR A 173 -2.94 -12.57 11.95
N GLY A 174 -3.21 -13.87 11.86
CA GLY A 174 -2.19 -14.90 11.64
C GLY A 174 -1.63 -14.90 10.23
N GLY A 175 -0.42 -15.46 10.09
CA GLY A 175 0.32 -15.55 8.84
C GLY A 175 1.78 -15.11 9.01
N ASP A 176 2.65 -15.56 8.11
CA ASP A 176 4.09 -15.29 8.18
C ASP A 176 4.37 -13.79 7.99
N ARG A 177 3.66 -13.19 7.03
CA ARG A 177 3.64 -11.75 6.78
C ARG A 177 2.22 -11.23 6.62
N VAL A 178 1.89 -10.14 7.30
CA VAL A 178 0.59 -9.46 7.20
C VAL A 178 0.81 -8.00 6.86
N ARG A 179 0.23 -7.57 5.75
CA ARG A 179 0.25 -6.18 5.30
C ARG A 179 -1.14 -5.60 5.33
N VAL A 180 -1.29 -4.42 5.94
CA VAL A 180 -2.51 -3.61 5.86
C VAL A 180 -2.16 -2.34 5.09
N ALA A 181 -2.93 -2.01 4.07
CA ALA A 181 -2.68 -0.82 3.25
C ALA A 181 -3.95 0.02 3.12
N ALA A 182 -3.88 1.27 3.58
CA ALA A 182 -4.97 2.25 3.51
C ALA A 182 -4.60 3.36 2.53
N THR A 183 -5.34 3.48 1.43
CA THR A 183 -5.17 4.55 0.46
C THR A 183 -6.22 5.64 0.67
N TYR A 184 -5.77 6.87 0.66
CA TYR A 184 -6.53 8.09 0.85
C TYR A 184 -6.45 8.93 -0.42
N ARG A 185 -7.57 9.57 -0.81
CA ARG A 185 -7.63 10.47 -1.98
C ARG A 185 -8.39 11.75 -1.64
N PRO A 186 -8.08 12.88 -2.30
CA PRO A 186 -8.87 14.09 -2.14
C PRO A 186 -10.31 13.87 -2.61
N VAL A 187 -11.27 14.40 -1.86
CA VAL A 187 -12.69 14.44 -2.25
C VAL A 187 -13.12 15.91 -2.38
N GLY A 188 -13.80 16.25 -3.47
CA GLY A 188 -13.99 17.64 -3.93
C GLY A 188 -14.76 18.57 -2.98
N GLY A 189 -14.30 19.83 -2.91
CA GLY A 189 -14.82 20.98 -2.15
C GLY A 189 -13.70 22.03 -1.91
N GLU A 190 -14.01 23.24 -1.43
CA GLU A 190 -13.04 24.35 -1.15
C GLU A 190 -11.93 24.00 -0.13
N LYS A 191 -11.87 22.76 0.35
CA LYS A 191 -10.82 22.20 1.19
C LYS A 191 -10.63 20.76 0.74
N ASN A 192 -9.54 20.46 0.04
CA ASN A 192 -9.23 19.11 -0.46
C ASN A 192 -8.99 18.13 0.70
N LEU A 193 -10.07 17.64 1.32
CA LEU A 193 -10.00 16.67 2.41
C LEU A 193 -9.65 15.29 1.85
N LEU A 194 -8.60 14.68 2.38
CA LEU A 194 -8.31 13.28 2.10
C LEU A 194 -9.32 12.37 2.81
N GLN A 195 -9.96 11.49 2.04
CA GLN A 195 -10.80 10.43 2.56
C GLN A 195 -10.20 9.07 2.23
N ARG A 196 -10.34 8.11 3.16
CA ARG A 196 -9.91 6.73 2.93
C ARG A 196 -10.73 6.15 1.77
N TYR A 197 -10.09 6.00 0.63
CA TYR A 197 -10.67 5.55 -0.62
C TYR A 197 -10.64 4.02 -0.73
N PHE A 198 -9.56 3.41 -0.26
CA PHE A 198 -9.33 1.97 -0.34
C PHE A 198 -8.64 1.46 0.92
N LEU A 199 -8.97 0.24 1.32
CA LEU A 199 -8.32 -0.44 2.44
C LEU A 199 -8.21 -1.93 2.11
N SER A 200 -7.01 -2.47 2.25
CA SER A 200 -6.76 -3.90 2.04
C SER A 200 -5.94 -4.52 3.16
N THR A 201 -6.12 -5.82 3.34
CA THR A 201 -5.24 -6.68 4.14
C THR A 201 -4.74 -7.80 3.24
N THR A 202 -3.43 -8.00 3.20
CA THR A 202 -2.76 -9.06 2.46
C THR A 202 -2.02 -9.94 3.46
N ILE A 203 -2.30 -11.24 3.46
CA ILE A 203 -1.56 -12.24 4.23
C ILE A 203 -0.69 -12.99 3.25
N THR A 204 0.57 -13.22 3.59
CA THR A 204 1.52 -13.99 2.78
C THR A 204 2.15 -15.06 3.66
N ASN A 205 2.18 -16.29 3.17
CA ASN A 205 2.77 -17.43 3.85
C ASN A 205 3.77 -18.15 2.92
N ASN A 206 4.67 -18.91 3.52
CA ASN A 206 5.60 -19.77 2.79
C ASN A 206 4.87 -20.98 2.18
N GLY A 207 4.63 -20.96 0.87
CA GLY A 207 4.06 -22.08 0.10
C GLY A 207 2.63 -22.52 0.44
N VAL A 208 1.96 -21.91 1.42
CA VAL A 208 0.64 -22.35 1.93
C VAL A 208 -0.41 -21.26 1.75
N GLU A 209 -1.57 -21.61 1.19
CA GLU A 209 -2.68 -20.67 1.05
C GLU A 209 -3.12 -20.08 2.41
N PRO A 210 -3.19 -18.75 2.55
CA PRO A 210 -3.75 -18.14 3.75
C PRO A 210 -5.24 -18.46 3.93
N GLY A 211 -5.61 -18.88 5.14
CA GLY A 211 -6.99 -19.26 5.46
C GLY A 211 -7.98 -18.08 5.40
N GLY A 212 -9.14 -18.32 4.79
CA GLY A 212 -10.24 -17.36 4.63
C GLY A 212 -10.70 -16.63 5.90
N GLY A 213 -10.60 -17.31 7.06
CA GLY A 213 -11.09 -16.82 8.35
C GLY A 213 -10.16 -15.85 9.07
N LEU A 214 -8.86 -15.82 8.73
CA LEU A 214 -7.83 -15.11 9.50
C LEU A 214 -8.08 -13.61 9.61
N VAL A 215 -8.53 -12.98 8.51
CA VAL A 215 -8.84 -11.53 8.47
C VAL A 215 -10.12 -11.18 9.24
N ARG A 216 -11.01 -12.15 9.50
CA ARG A 216 -12.31 -11.91 10.15
C ARG A 216 -12.33 -12.31 11.62
N GLN A 217 -11.30 -13.00 12.09
CA GLN A 217 -11.25 -13.53 13.44
C GLN A 217 -11.19 -12.39 14.47
N ASP A 218 -12.04 -12.48 15.49
CA ASP A 218 -12.11 -11.55 16.62
C ASP A 218 -12.37 -10.07 16.25
N LEU A 219 -12.84 -9.82 15.02
CA LEU A 219 -13.25 -8.50 14.59
C LEU A 219 -14.73 -8.21 14.92
N PRO A 220 -15.09 -6.93 15.15
CA PRO A 220 -16.48 -6.50 15.23
C PRO A 220 -17.27 -6.89 13.97
N LEU A 221 -18.58 -7.15 14.11
CA LEU A 221 -19.44 -7.62 13.03
C LEU A 221 -19.34 -6.75 11.76
N GLN A 222 -19.33 -5.43 11.91
CA GLN A 222 -19.25 -4.50 10.79
C GLN A 222 -17.96 -4.68 9.98
N ALA A 223 -16.81 -4.80 10.65
CA ALA A 223 -15.52 -5.04 10.00
C ALA A 223 -15.45 -6.43 9.34
N ARG A 224 -16.03 -7.46 9.96
CA ARG A 224 -16.12 -8.81 9.37
C ARG A 224 -16.91 -8.84 8.08
N VAL A 225 -18.04 -8.14 8.04
CA VAL A 225 -18.92 -8.04 6.86
C VAL A 225 -18.27 -7.18 5.78
N ALA A 226 -17.52 -6.15 6.17
CA ALA A 226 -16.79 -5.28 5.23
C ALA A 226 -15.63 -6.00 4.53
N ALA A 227 -15.00 -6.98 5.19
CA ALA A 227 -13.87 -7.74 4.64
C ALA A 227 -14.32 -8.74 3.54
N ARG A 228 -14.02 -8.42 2.29
CA ARG A 228 -14.30 -9.22 1.10
C ARG A 228 -13.00 -9.76 0.51
N ARG A 229 -12.94 -11.06 0.22
CA ARG A 229 -11.76 -11.64 -0.44
C ARG A 229 -11.63 -11.02 -1.84
N ALA A 230 -10.40 -10.67 -2.23
CA ALA A 230 -10.08 -10.06 -3.52
C ALA A 230 -10.05 -11.11 -4.63
N CYS A 231 -11.10 -11.92 -4.74
CA CYS A 231 -11.12 -13.05 -5.66
C CYS A 231 -10.81 -12.60 -7.09
N ASP A 232 -9.99 -13.40 -7.77
CA ASP A 232 -9.48 -13.14 -9.12
C ASP A 232 -8.67 -11.85 -9.27
N ARG A 233 -8.34 -11.13 -8.18
CA ARG A 233 -7.64 -9.83 -8.18
C ARG A 233 -6.49 -9.75 -7.17
N HIS A 234 -5.96 -10.89 -6.77
CA HIS A 234 -4.97 -10.98 -5.70
C HIS A 234 -3.65 -10.31 -6.05
N ALA A 235 -3.15 -10.45 -7.28
CA ALA A 235 -1.90 -9.82 -7.69
C ALA A 235 -2.03 -8.29 -7.72
N GLU A 236 -3.17 -7.76 -8.18
CA GLU A 236 -3.42 -6.32 -8.24
C GLU A 236 -3.55 -5.71 -6.84
N VAL A 237 -4.27 -6.38 -5.93
CA VAL A 237 -4.40 -5.91 -4.54
C VAL A 237 -3.08 -6.08 -3.79
N PHE A 238 -2.32 -7.14 -4.05
CA PHE A 238 -0.97 -7.31 -3.52
C PHE A 238 -0.07 -6.14 -3.95
N ALA A 239 0.03 -5.86 -5.25
CA ALA A 239 0.84 -4.76 -5.77
C ALA A 239 0.39 -3.41 -5.22
N ASN A 240 -0.93 -3.15 -5.16
CA ASN A 240 -1.47 -1.93 -4.56
C ASN A 240 -1.11 -1.78 -3.08
N SER A 241 -1.07 -2.90 -2.34
CA SER A 241 -0.75 -2.89 -0.91
C SER A 241 0.69 -2.46 -0.60
N LEU A 242 1.59 -2.44 -1.60
CA LEU A 242 2.94 -1.89 -1.46
C LEU A 242 2.92 -0.36 -1.43
N GLY A 243 1.86 0.31 -1.87
CA GLY A 243 1.79 1.77 -1.90
C GLY A 243 2.76 2.44 -2.89
N ILE A 244 3.56 1.68 -3.63
CA ILE A 244 4.50 2.21 -4.63
C ILE A 244 3.80 2.21 -5.99
N GLY A 245 3.32 3.38 -6.40
CA GLY A 245 2.69 3.60 -7.70
C GLY A 245 1.18 3.78 -7.65
N ILE A 246 0.61 3.68 -8.84
CA ILE A 246 -0.73 4.12 -9.19
C ILE A 246 -1.84 3.35 -8.45
N VAL A 247 -2.85 4.05 -7.92
CA VAL A 247 -3.98 3.50 -7.14
C VAL A 247 -4.97 2.69 -8.01
N LEU A 248 -5.55 1.60 -7.48
CA LEU A 248 -6.68 0.89 -8.13
C LEU A 248 -7.78 1.90 -8.57
N PRO A 249 -8.24 1.88 -9.83
CA PRO A 249 -8.40 0.71 -10.72
C PRO A 249 -7.23 0.42 -11.69
N GLU A 250 -6.17 1.19 -11.64
CA GLU A 250 -5.14 1.22 -12.70
C GLU A 250 -4.11 0.05 -12.64
N HIS A 251 -4.20 -0.84 -11.64
CA HIS A 251 -3.41 -2.09 -11.56
C HIS A 251 -3.94 -3.27 -12.40
N GLY A 252 -4.99 -3.09 -13.22
CA GLY A 252 -5.60 -4.18 -14.00
C GLY A 252 -4.66 -4.96 -14.93
N SER A 253 -3.45 -4.45 -15.20
CA SER A 253 -2.43 -5.09 -16.03
C SER A 253 -1.40 -5.92 -15.27
N VAL A 254 -1.38 -5.92 -13.92
CA VAL A 254 -0.47 -6.79 -13.15
C VAL A 254 -0.79 -8.28 -13.40
N ALA A 255 -2.07 -8.57 -13.70
CA ALA A 255 -2.56 -9.91 -14.05
C ALA A 255 -2.58 -10.20 -15.57
N GLU A 256 -2.17 -9.26 -16.43
CA GLU A 256 -2.14 -9.47 -17.89
C GLU A 256 -0.90 -10.28 -18.31
N HIS A 257 -0.77 -11.48 -17.75
CA HIS A 257 0.04 -12.54 -18.34
C HIS A 257 -0.86 -13.33 -19.33
N PRO A 258 -0.42 -13.64 -20.57
CA PRO A 258 -1.24 -14.18 -21.67
C PRO A 258 -1.88 -15.58 -21.46
N THR A 259 -1.80 -16.16 -20.27
CA THR A 259 -2.21 -17.55 -19.98
C THR A 259 -3.58 -17.68 -19.31
N ARG A 260 -4.44 -16.65 -19.40
CA ARG A 260 -5.83 -16.75 -18.94
C ARG A 260 -6.65 -17.69 -19.84
N THR A 261 -6.45 -19.00 -19.71
CA THR A 261 -7.43 -19.98 -20.16
C THR A 261 -8.65 -19.85 -19.27
N TYR A 262 -9.65 -19.13 -19.77
CA TYR A 262 -11.01 -19.26 -19.29
C TYR A 262 -11.36 -20.75 -19.42
N ARG A 263 -11.57 -21.46 -18.30
CA ARG A 263 -12.20 -22.78 -18.36
C ARG A 263 -13.62 -22.55 -18.86
N GLU A 264 -13.80 -22.68 -20.17
CA GLU A 264 -15.12 -22.76 -20.79
C GLU A 264 -15.86 -23.97 -20.22
N GLY A 265 -17.10 -23.73 -19.79
CA GLY A 265 -18.17 -24.73 -19.72
C GLY A 265 -17.96 -25.91 -18.79
N ILE A 266 -18.57 -25.86 -17.60
CA ILE A 266 -19.25 -27.05 -17.09
C ILE A 266 -20.72 -26.90 -17.45
N SER A 267 -21.04 -27.42 -18.64
CA SER A 267 -22.38 -27.85 -19.01
C SER A 267 -22.43 -29.36 -18.74
N ALA A 268 -23.18 -29.75 -17.71
CA ALA A 268 -23.85 -31.03 -17.60
C ALA A 268 -25.13 -30.81 -16.78
#